data_AF-A0A3N5EC50-F1
#
_entry.id   AF-A0A3N5EC50-F1
#
_cell.length_a   1.000
_cell.length_b   1.000
_cell.length_c   1.000
_cell.angle_alpha   90.00
_cell.angle_beta   90.00
_cell.angle_gamma   90.00
#
_symmetry.space_group_name_H-M   'P 1'
#
loop_
_entity.id
_entity.type
_entity.pdbx_description
1 polymer ?
#
loop_
_entity_poly.entity_id
_entity_poly.type
_entity_poly.pdbx_seq_one_letter_code
_entity_poly.pdbx_strand_id
1 'polypeptide(L)'
;MSAGAVSAVVIYDFMLKKDWRLDPVVQSGLSWLDENFSVTTNPGKYPEYHYYYLYALERVGMLTNAVMIGSHDWYREGANYLLDAQSAQGSWRAGAGGKEDGQTVWDTCFAILFLKRATRSLDVASTDRFSRK
;
A
#
# COMPACT_ATOMS: atom_id res chain seq x y z
N MET A 1 -11.05 -1.31 5.21
CA MET A 1 -10.69 -1.31 3.77
C MET A 1 -10.89 0.09 3.18
N SER A 2 -9.90 0.96 3.33
CA SER A 2 -9.90 2.34 2.80
C SER A 2 -8.73 2.54 1.83
N ALA A 3 -7.50 2.13 2.19
CA ALA A 3 -6.30 2.29 1.36
C ALA A 3 -6.41 1.64 -0.04
N GLY A 4 -6.96 0.41 -0.10
CA GLY A 4 -7.17 -0.29 -1.37
C GLY A 4 -8.19 0.42 -2.26
N ALA A 5 -9.25 0.98 -1.67
CA ALA A 5 -10.29 1.71 -2.39
C ALA A 5 -9.76 3.06 -2.92
N VAL A 6 -9.04 3.82 -2.09
CA VAL A 6 -8.38 5.09 -2.50
C VAL A 6 -7.52 4.86 -3.73
N SER A 7 -6.64 3.85 -3.70
CA SER A 7 -5.77 3.53 -4.83
C SER A 7 -6.54 3.20 -6.11
N ALA A 8 -7.64 2.44 -5.99
CA ALA A 8 -8.47 2.08 -7.14
C ALA A 8 -9.16 3.30 -7.77
N VAL A 9 -9.69 4.22 -6.95
CA VAL A 9 -10.34 5.44 -7.45
C VAL A 9 -9.30 6.39 -8.06
N VAL A 10 -8.11 6.54 -7.47
CA VAL A 10 -7.02 7.33 -8.06
C VAL A 10 -6.63 6.81 -9.45
N ILE A 11 -6.50 5.49 -9.63
CA ILE A 11 -6.24 4.89 -10.94
C ILE A 11 -7.41 5.15 -11.90
N TYR A 12 -8.65 5.00 -11.43
CA TYR A 12 -9.84 5.24 -12.23
C TYR A 12 -9.90 6.69 -12.75
N ASP A 13 -9.70 7.67 -11.87
CA ASP A 13 -9.68 9.09 -12.25
C ASP A 13 -8.55 9.41 -13.21
N PHE A 14 -7.36 8.85 -12.97
CA PHE A 14 -6.23 8.97 -13.88
C PHE A 14 -6.57 8.44 -15.28
N MET A 15 -7.19 7.27 -15.38
CA MET A 15 -7.63 6.70 -16.66
C MET A 15 -8.68 7.57 -17.36
N LEU A 16 -9.53 8.25 -16.60
CA LEU A 16 -10.52 9.20 -17.12
C LEU A 16 -9.96 10.61 -17.38
N LYS A 17 -8.66 10.83 -17.15
CA LYS A 17 -8.02 12.16 -17.24
C LYS A 17 -8.67 13.20 -16.31
N LYS A 18 -9.20 12.76 -15.17
CA LYS A 18 -9.71 13.61 -14.10
C LYS A 18 -8.61 13.84 -13.06
N ASP A 19 -8.65 14.99 -12.40
CA ASP A 19 -7.80 15.23 -11.24
C ASP A 19 -8.41 14.58 -10.01
N TRP A 20 -7.81 13.47 -9.56
CA TRP A 20 -8.23 12.73 -8.37
C TRP A 20 -8.23 13.60 -7.10
N ARG A 21 -7.47 14.71 -7.09
CA ARG A 21 -7.45 15.66 -5.96
C ARG A 21 -8.79 16.34 -5.75
N LEU A 22 -9.61 16.41 -6.81
CA LEU A 22 -10.95 16.98 -6.76
C LEU A 22 -12.02 15.91 -6.50
N ASP A 23 -11.67 14.62 -6.48
CA ASP A 23 -12.62 13.55 -6.24
C ASP A 23 -12.91 13.42 -4.72
N PRO A 24 -14.16 13.65 -4.28
CA PRO A 24 -14.51 13.65 -2.86
C PRO A 24 -14.37 12.26 -2.21
N VAL A 25 -14.46 11.17 -2.97
CA VAL A 25 -14.25 9.80 -2.47
C VAL A 25 -12.78 9.60 -2.15
N VAL A 26 -11.88 10.07 -3.02
CA VAL A 26 -10.44 10.03 -2.77
C VAL A 26 -10.08 10.87 -1.54
N GLN A 27 -10.56 12.11 -1.48
CA GLN A 27 -10.27 12.99 -0.34
C GLN A 27 -10.79 12.42 0.99
N SER A 28 -12.00 11.87 1.01
CA SER A 28 -12.56 11.23 2.21
C SER A 28 -11.74 10.01 2.66
N GLY A 29 -11.29 9.20 1.69
CA GLY A 29 -10.46 8.03 2.00
C GLY A 29 -9.06 8.40 2.50
N LEU A 30 -8.46 9.47 1.97
CA LEU A 30 -7.19 10.00 2.46
C LEU A 30 -7.33 10.58 3.88
N SER A 31 -8.39 11.33 4.16
CA SER A 31 -8.67 11.85 5.51
C SER A 31 -8.85 10.73 6.52
N TRP A 32 -9.54 9.65 6.15
CA TRP A 32 -9.66 8.48 7.03
C TRP A 32 -8.30 7.84 7.30
N LEU A 33 -7.42 7.75 6.28
CA LEU A 33 -6.09 7.18 6.43
C LEU A 33 -5.18 8.02 7.31
N ASP A 34 -5.29 9.35 7.26
CA ASP A 34 -4.59 10.26 8.18
C ASP A 34 -4.93 9.91 9.64
N GLU A 35 -6.22 9.81 9.95
CA GLU A 35 -6.70 9.54 11.33
C GLU A 35 -6.47 8.10 11.81
N ASN A 36 -6.42 7.13 10.89
CA ASN A 36 -6.40 5.70 11.21
C ASN A 36 -5.12 5.00 10.74
N PHE A 37 -4.08 5.77 10.40
CA PHE A 37 -2.81 5.22 9.93
C PHE A 37 -2.23 4.22 10.93
N SER A 38 -1.72 3.10 10.43
CA SER A 38 -0.94 2.17 11.24
C SER A 38 0.05 1.42 10.35
N VAL A 39 1.20 1.07 10.90
CA VAL A 39 2.10 0.07 10.28
C VAL A 39 2.07 -1.26 11.02
N THR A 40 1.51 -1.31 12.23
CA THR A 40 1.55 -2.48 13.12
C THR A 40 0.28 -3.33 13.09
N THR A 41 -0.81 -2.82 12.50
CA THR A 41 -2.06 -3.56 12.33
C THR A 41 -2.82 -3.09 11.08
N ASN A 42 -3.78 -3.89 10.62
CA ASN A 42 -4.79 -3.42 9.67
C ASN A 42 -5.93 -2.71 10.45
N PRO A 43 -6.09 -1.38 10.29
CA PRO A 43 -7.11 -0.63 11.02
C PRO A 43 -8.54 -1.04 10.62
N GLY A 44 -9.39 -1.21 11.63
CA GLY A 44 -10.79 -1.62 11.47
C GLY A 44 -10.99 -3.12 11.62
N LYS A 45 -11.45 -3.78 10.55
CA LYS A 45 -11.77 -5.22 10.55
C LYS A 45 -10.69 -6.03 9.85
N TYR A 46 -10.57 -7.30 10.24
CA TYR A 46 -9.71 -8.31 9.64
C TYR A 46 -8.20 -8.06 9.84
N PRO A 47 -7.70 -8.12 11.08
CA PRO A 47 -6.26 -7.95 11.38
C PRO A 47 -5.37 -8.96 10.65
N GLU A 48 -5.91 -10.11 10.23
CA GLU A 48 -5.21 -11.12 9.45
C GLU A 48 -4.77 -10.64 8.05
N TYR A 49 -5.33 -9.55 7.53
CA TYR A 49 -4.94 -8.94 6.24
C TYR A 49 -3.94 -7.79 6.40
N HIS A 50 -3.14 -7.82 7.47
CA HIS A 50 -2.17 -6.77 7.79
C HIS A 50 -1.16 -6.50 6.67
N TYR A 51 -0.50 -7.52 6.13
CA TYR A 51 0.49 -7.31 5.05
C TYR A 51 -0.16 -6.85 3.74
N TYR A 52 -1.38 -7.32 3.45
CA TYR A 52 -2.16 -6.79 2.33
C TYR A 52 -2.50 -5.31 2.53
N TYR A 53 -2.83 -4.90 3.75
CA TYR A 53 -3.06 -3.49 4.10
C TYR A 53 -1.78 -2.66 3.95
N LEU A 54 -0.62 -3.13 4.40
CA LEU A 54 0.66 -2.44 4.17
C LEU A 54 0.89 -2.23 2.68
N TYR A 55 0.74 -3.28 1.86
CA TYR A 55 0.84 -3.12 0.40
C TYR A 55 -0.22 -2.17 -0.17
N ALA A 56 -1.41 -2.07 0.43
CA ALA A 56 -2.39 -1.05 0.05
C ALA A 56 -1.94 0.38 0.42
N LEU A 57 -1.26 0.59 1.56
CA LEU A 57 -0.66 1.88 1.91
C LEU A 57 0.43 2.29 0.92
N GLU A 58 1.29 1.35 0.51
CA GLU A 58 2.31 1.62 -0.50
C GLU A 58 1.69 2.12 -1.80
N ARG A 59 0.60 1.49 -2.25
CA ARG A 59 -0.12 1.96 -3.44
C ARG A 59 -0.65 3.38 -3.27
N VAL A 60 -1.23 3.71 -2.12
CA VAL A 60 -1.69 5.07 -1.84
C VAL A 60 -0.53 6.05 -1.95
N GLY A 61 0.57 5.79 -1.24
CA GLY A 61 1.76 6.64 -1.26
C GLY A 61 2.32 6.83 -2.67
N MET A 62 2.48 5.75 -3.43
CA MET A 62 3.06 5.80 -4.78
C MET A 62 2.14 6.48 -5.82
N LEU A 63 0.84 6.21 -5.79
CA LEU A 63 -0.11 6.76 -6.77
C LEU A 63 -0.44 8.23 -6.51
N THR A 64 -0.41 8.66 -5.25
CA THR A 64 -0.62 10.07 -4.86
C THR A 64 0.69 10.87 -4.79
N ASN A 65 1.83 10.21 -4.99
CA ASN A 65 3.18 10.77 -4.81
C ASN A 65 3.37 11.41 -3.41
N ALA A 66 2.72 10.83 -2.40
CA ALA A 66 2.75 11.33 -1.03
C ALA A 66 4.03 10.84 -0.32
N VAL A 67 4.74 11.77 0.32
CA VAL A 67 5.80 11.42 1.28
C VAL A 67 5.20 11.10 2.64
N MET A 68 4.14 11.83 3.02
CA MET A 68 3.46 11.70 4.30
C MET A 68 2.03 11.22 4.09
N ILE A 69 1.55 10.33 4.95
CA ILE A 69 0.12 10.07 5.13
C ILE A 69 -0.22 10.60 6.51
N GLY A 70 -0.94 11.72 6.56
CA GLY A 70 -1.09 12.47 7.80
C GLY A 70 0.24 12.97 8.33
N SER A 71 0.51 12.68 9.61
CA SER A 71 1.79 12.98 10.26
C SER A 71 2.86 11.88 10.10
N HIS A 72 2.56 10.82 9.35
CA HIS A 72 3.40 9.63 9.24
C HIS A 72 4.22 9.58 7.95
N ASP A 73 5.53 9.33 8.07
CA ASP A 73 6.39 8.96 6.94
C ASP A 73 6.13 7.50 6.63
N TRP A 74 5.08 7.26 5.83
CA TRP A 74 4.50 5.94 5.64
C TRP A 74 5.52 4.91 5.18
N TYR A 75 6.48 5.31 4.34
CA TYR A 75 7.46 4.38 3.79
C TYR A 75 8.53 4.08 4.82
N ARG A 76 9.08 5.11 5.48
CA ARG A 76 10.11 4.89 6.50
C ARG A 76 9.56 4.06 7.67
N GLU A 77 8.38 4.39 8.17
CA GLU A 77 7.74 3.68 9.26
C GLU A 77 7.41 2.23 8.88
N GLY A 78 6.83 2.02 7.69
CA GLY A 78 6.48 0.68 7.22
C GLY A 78 7.70 -0.17 6.89
N ALA A 79 8.76 0.41 6.31
CA ALA A 79 9.99 -0.30 6.00
C ALA A 79 10.71 -0.75 7.27
N ASN A 80 10.82 0.14 8.27
CA ASN A 80 11.40 -0.22 9.56
C ASN A 80 10.61 -1.35 10.23
N TYR A 81 9.27 -1.23 10.26
CA TYR A 81 8.41 -2.28 10.80
C TYR A 81 8.64 -3.64 10.11
N LEU A 82 8.68 -3.66 8.78
CA LEU A 82 8.87 -4.90 8.03
C LEU A 82 10.26 -5.50 8.24
N LEU A 83 11.31 -4.68 8.29
CA LEU A 83 12.67 -5.17 8.56
C LEU A 83 12.77 -5.79 9.96
N ASP A 84 12.15 -5.18 10.95
CA ASP A 84 12.13 -5.70 12.33
C ASP A 84 11.26 -6.95 12.47
N ALA A 85 10.19 -7.07 11.67
CA ALA A 85 9.26 -8.20 11.71
C ALA A 85 9.69 -9.42 10.86
N GLN A 86 10.75 -9.30 10.05
CA GLN A 86 11.20 -10.38 9.17
C GLN A 86 11.68 -11.59 9.98
N SER A 87 11.20 -12.78 9.64
CA SER A 87 11.67 -14.02 10.28
C SER A 87 13.12 -14.34 9.88
N ALA A 88 13.78 -15.22 10.63
CA ALA A 88 15.11 -15.72 10.26
C ALA A 88 15.15 -16.44 8.91
N GLN A 89 14.00 -16.93 8.42
CA GLN A 89 13.86 -17.56 7.11
C GLN A 89 13.54 -16.54 6.01
N GLY A 90 13.47 -15.25 6.34
CA GLY A 90 13.17 -14.17 5.41
C GLY A 90 11.68 -13.95 5.10
N SER A 91 10.80 -14.70 5.76
CA SER A 91 9.34 -14.63 5.56
C SER A 91 8.65 -13.69 6.55
N TRP A 92 7.42 -13.31 6.19
CA TRP A 92 6.50 -12.57 7.05
C TRP A 92 5.22 -13.37 7.24
N ARG A 93 4.58 -13.18 8.39
CA ARG A 93 3.31 -13.85 8.71
C ARG A 93 2.49 -12.97 9.66
N ALA A 94 1.24 -12.70 9.32
CA ALA A 94 0.30 -12.05 10.24
C ALA A 94 0.00 -13.01 11.40
N GLY A 95 -0.29 -12.47 12.59
CA GLY A 95 -0.50 -13.25 13.83
C GLY A 95 -1.57 -14.36 13.73
N ALA A 96 -1.79 -15.07 14.84
CA ALA A 96 -2.45 -16.39 15.00
C ALA A 96 -3.82 -16.65 14.31
N GLY A 97 -4.40 -15.70 13.57
CA GLY A 97 -5.54 -15.92 12.68
C GLY A 97 -5.18 -16.62 11.36
N GLY A 98 -3.89 -16.71 11.00
CA GLY A 98 -3.47 -17.34 9.76
C GLY A 98 -3.42 -18.86 9.84
N LYS A 99 -4.56 -19.50 9.53
CA LYS A 99 -4.80 -20.94 9.71
C LYS A 99 -4.19 -21.83 8.62
N GLU A 100 -3.58 -21.28 7.58
CA GLU A 100 -3.13 -22.03 6.40
C GLU A 100 -1.72 -21.62 5.94
N ASP A 101 -0.94 -22.59 5.46
CA ASP A 101 0.44 -22.38 4.96
C ASP A 101 0.49 -21.36 3.81
N GLY A 102 -0.59 -21.24 3.02
CA GLY A 102 -0.70 -20.29 1.91
C GLY A 102 -0.65 -18.82 2.35
N GLN A 103 -1.07 -18.49 3.57
CA GLN A 103 -1.09 -17.11 4.05
C GLN A 103 0.32 -16.54 4.27
N THR A 104 1.27 -17.39 4.70
CA THR A 104 2.68 -16.99 4.86
C THR A 104 3.29 -16.57 3.52
N VAL A 105 2.90 -17.24 2.42
CA VAL A 105 3.36 -16.90 1.07
C VAL A 105 2.82 -15.55 0.64
N TRP A 106 1.52 -15.30 0.84
CA TRP A 106 0.90 -14.02 0.47
C TRP A 106 1.47 -12.86 1.29
N ASP A 107 1.60 -13.04 2.60
CA ASP A 107 2.17 -12.03 3.50
C ASP A 107 3.59 -11.67 3.09
N THR A 108 4.40 -12.68 2.79
CA THR A 108 5.77 -12.49 2.29
C THR A 108 5.79 -11.72 0.96
N CYS A 109 4.92 -12.09 0.00
CA CYS A 109 4.80 -11.38 -1.27
C CYS A 109 4.41 -9.91 -1.06
N PHE A 110 3.42 -9.62 -0.21
CA PHE A 110 2.98 -8.26 0.05
C PHE A 110 4.05 -7.42 0.78
N ALA A 111 4.78 -8.01 1.74
CA ALA A 111 5.91 -7.35 2.40
C ALA A 111 7.00 -6.95 1.38
N ILE A 112 7.36 -7.87 0.47
CA ILE A 112 8.35 -7.59 -0.58
C ILE A 112 7.88 -6.49 -1.53
N LEU A 113 6.59 -6.52 -1.93
CA LEU A 113 6.02 -5.48 -2.80
C LEU A 113 6.07 -4.09 -2.13
N PHE A 114 5.77 -4.03 -0.82
CA PHE A 114 5.90 -2.81 -0.03
C PHE A 114 7.34 -2.30 -0.01
N LEU A 115 8.30 -3.14 0.39
CA LEU A 115 9.71 -2.76 0.53
C LEU A 115 10.30 -2.24 -0.79
N LYS A 116 9.89 -2.86 -1.91
CA LYS A 116 10.32 -2.47 -3.26
C LYS A 116 9.73 -1.15 -3.73
N ARG A 117 8.64 -0.67 -3.12
CA ARG A 117 7.75 0.35 -3.71
C ARG A 117 7.35 -0.05 -5.14
N ALA A 118 6.75 -1.24 -5.23
CA ALA A 118 6.49 -1.91 -6.49
C ALA A 118 5.47 -1.17 -7.38
N THR A 119 4.65 -0.29 -6.81
CA THR A 119 3.66 0.49 -7.54
C THR A 119 4.32 1.64 -8.27
N ARG A 120 4.08 1.71 -9.58
CA ARG A 120 4.60 2.80 -10.41
C ARG A 120 3.81 4.08 -10.14
N SER A 121 4.52 5.17 -9.87
CA SER A 121 3.91 6.50 -9.77
C SER A 121 3.30 6.94 -11.10
N LEU A 122 2.17 7.65 -11.02
CA LEU A 122 1.42 8.15 -12.18
C LEU A 122 2.16 9.25 -12.95
N ASP A 123 3.14 9.91 -12.33
CA ASP A 123 3.93 10.98 -12.93
C ASP A 123 5.03 10.44 -13.88
N VAL A 124 5.28 9.12 -13.89
CA VAL A 124 6.34 8.50 -14.70
C VAL A 124 5.75 7.96 -16.01
N ALA A 125 5.98 8.68 -17.13
CA ALA A 125 5.50 8.30 -18.46
C ALA A 125 5.87 6.86 -18.86
N SER A 126 4.89 6.06 -19.28
CA SER A 126 5.13 4.70 -19.76
C SER A 126 5.84 4.71 -21.11
N THR A 127 7.15 4.48 -21.09
CA THR A 127 7.88 4.17 -22.31
C THR A 127 7.77 2.68 -22.57
N ASP A 128 7.16 2.31 -23.70
CA ASP A 128 7.23 0.93 -24.17
C ASP A 128 8.70 0.57 -24.41
N ARG A 129 9.16 -0.47 -23.72
CA ARG A 129 10.55 -0.94 -23.81
C ARG A 129 10.86 -1.48 -25.22
N PHE A 130 9.82 -1.78 -26.02
CA PHE A 130 9.92 -2.22 -27.41
C PHE A 130 9.82 -1.09 -28.44
N SER A 131 9.60 0.16 -28.01
CA SER A 131 9.49 1.31 -28.94
C SER A 131 10.83 1.93 -29.35
N ARG A 132 11.97 1.31 -29.03
CA ARG A 132 13.26 1.65 -29.64
C ARG A 132 13.42 0.87 -30.96
N LYS A 133 13.11 1.54 -32.08
CA LYS A 133 13.67 1.22 -33.39
C LYS A 133 14.90 2.08 -33.64
#